data_AF-A0AAW5I8A7-F1
#
_entry.id   AF-A0AAW5I8A7-F1
#
_cell.length_a   1.000
_cell.length_b   1.000
_cell.length_c   1.000
_cell.angle_alpha   90.00
_cell.angle_beta   90.00
_cell.angle_gamma   90.00
#
_symmetry.space_group_name_H-M   'P 1'
#
loop_
_entity.id
_entity.type
_entity.pdbx_description
1 polymer ?
#
loop_
_entity_poly.entity_id
_entity_poly.type
_entity_poly.pdbx_seq_one_letter_code
_entity_poly.pdbx_strand_id
1 'polypeptide(L)'
;MKRKKQIEYFLKNRRYRTRIDFDLVSSYCRTKFGLKLHEPSYFENDSGMTSAIFQKWLEDGFGGGDVVKHGDILYLVQSSSPGDTKMCFKIENGIPSRCSDVLPDDSLVHANEEDAKRIFNALDNMGLEFENPYFCITDQYKPTSGDLVSFVNKKTGNEGVGVVRMRYTDGKITMFCYVLKGMDPKYSMEEYLGYVNDFRFTPFSPADYSRKYLETALNKVGKTWNHSLKRIEPLNMEREKGENYWFISDKRTVMQAEEKKTVVSHKRYLSGNYFRTKEEAMEVLAEQNEVVRRILARPEK
;
A
#
# COMPACT_ATOMS: atom_id res chain seq x y z
N MET A 1 17.81 -19.20 9.07
CA MET A 1 16.70 -20.14 8.78
C MET A 1 15.77 -19.53 7.74
N LYS A 2 15.41 -20.27 6.68
CA LYS A 2 14.57 -19.74 5.58
C LYS A 2 13.12 -19.52 6.02
N ARG A 3 12.49 -18.48 5.47
CA ARG A 3 11.09 -18.13 5.72
C ARG A 3 10.17 -18.94 4.82
N LYS A 4 8.93 -19.18 5.26
CA LYS A 4 7.90 -19.92 4.50
C LYS A 4 7.76 -19.42 3.04
N LYS A 5 7.76 -18.10 2.82
CA LYS A 5 7.66 -17.50 1.48
C LYS A 5 8.86 -17.79 0.59
N GLN A 6 10.07 -17.83 1.16
CA GLN A 6 11.28 -18.18 0.40
C GLN A 6 11.20 -19.65 -0.07
N ILE A 7 10.70 -20.54 0.79
CA ILE A 7 10.50 -21.96 0.46
C ILE A 7 9.42 -22.13 -0.61
N GLU A 8 8.26 -21.47 -0.45
CA GLU A 8 7.18 -21.48 -1.45
C GLU A 8 7.69 -21.06 -2.83
N TYR A 9 8.47 -19.97 -2.88
CA TYR A 9 8.99 -19.44 -4.14
C TYR A 9 10.06 -20.35 -4.74
N PHE A 10 11.00 -20.87 -3.93
CA PHE A 10 12.01 -21.82 -4.37
C PHE A 10 11.39 -23.06 -5.02
N LEU A 11 10.27 -23.57 -4.45
CA LEU A 11 9.60 -24.78 -4.91
C LEU A 11 8.60 -24.56 -6.06
N LYS A 12 8.15 -23.32 -6.31
CA LYS A 12 7.03 -22.98 -7.20
C LYS A 12 7.11 -23.60 -8.60
N ASN A 13 8.31 -23.70 -9.16
CA ASN A 13 8.55 -24.22 -10.51
C ASN A 13 9.50 -25.43 -10.53
N ARG A 14 9.68 -26.11 -9.39
CA ARG A 14 10.60 -27.25 -9.31
C ARG A 14 9.93 -28.53 -9.77
N ARG A 15 10.66 -29.27 -10.60
CA ARG A 15 10.39 -30.67 -10.90
C ARG A 15 11.20 -31.54 -9.96
N TYR A 16 10.62 -32.67 -9.58
CA TYR A 16 11.21 -33.62 -8.65
C TYR A 16 11.72 -34.81 -9.44
N ARG A 17 12.82 -35.40 -8.96
CA ARG A 17 13.42 -36.55 -9.62
C ARG A 17 12.54 -37.79 -9.55
N THR A 18 12.00 -38.06 -8.36
CA THR A 18 11.16 -39.22 -8.11
C THR A 18 9.95 -38.87 -7.25
N ARG A 19 8.98 -39.79 -7.20
CA ARG A 19 7.86 -39.71 -6.25
C ARG A 19 8.34 -39.65 -4.80
N ILE A 20 9.35 -40.44 -4.47
CA ILE A 20 9.92 -40.50 -3.11
C ILE A 20 10.51 -39.14 -2.73
N ASP A 21 11.24 -38.49 -3.63
CA ASP A 21 11.79 -37.15 -3.39
C ASP A 21 10.69 -36.11 -3.13
N PHE A 22 9.62 -36.15 -3.91
CA PHE A 22 8.47 -35.27 -3.70
C PHE A 22 7.79 -35.53 -2.35
N ASP A 23 7.52 -36.79 -2.01
CA ASP A 23 6.83 -37.14 -0.76
C ASP A 23 7.63 -36.73 0.47
N LEU A 24 8.96 -36.89 0.44
CA LEU A 24 9.86 -36.43 1.50
C LEU A 24 9.84 -34.89 1.66
N VAL A 25 10.03 -34.15 0.56
CA VAL A 25 10.01 -32.67 0.58
C VAL A 25 8.64 -32.15 1.02
N SER A 26 7.56 -32.76 0.50
CA SER A 26 6.17 -32.40 0.82
C SER A 26 5.83 -32.65 2.28
N SER A 27 6.22 -33.81 2.82
CA SER A 27 6.04 -34.15 4.25
C SER A 27 6.78 -33.17 5.15
N TYR A 28 8.03 -32.84 4.81
CA TYR A 28 8.83 -31.87 5.55
C TYR A 28 8.19 -30.48 5.53
N CYS A 29 7.82 -29.99 4.35
CA CYS A 29 7.17 -28.68 4.15
C CYS A 29 5.84 -28.57 4.92
N ARG A 30 5.04 -29.64 4.92
CA ARG A 30 3.78 -29.70 5.66
C ARG A 30 4.03 -29.63 7.17
N THR A 31 4.97 -30.42 7.66
CA THR A 31 5.22 -30.57 9.11
C THR A 31 5.91 -29.34 9.71
N LYS A 32 6.89 -28.76 9.00
CA LYS A 32 7.70 -27.65 9.54
C LYS A 32 7.14 -26.26 9.23
N PHE A 33 6.44 -26.09 8.11
CA PHE A 33 6.00 -24.77 7.63
C PHE A 33 4.49 -24.69 7.38
N GLY A 34 3.74 -25.77 7.61
CA GLY A 34 2.31 -25.84 7.27
C GLY A 34 2.08 -25.57 5.78
N LEU A 35 3.00 -26.03 4.92
CA LEU A 35 2.96 -25.80 3.48
C LEU A 35 2.49 -27.08 2.77
N LYS A 36 1.38 -27.00 2.03
CA LYS A 36 0.86 -28.10 1.21
C LYS A 36 1.33 -27.91 -0.23
N LEU A 37 2.20 -28.80 -0.69
CA LEU A 37 2.66 -28.82 -2.08
C LEU A 37 1.64 -29.51 -2.98
N HIS A 38 1.50 -29.01 -4.20
CA HIS A 38 0.75 -29.69 -5.25
C HIS A 38 1.62 -30.80 -5.86
N GLU A 39 1.00 -31.95 -6.09
CA GLU A 39 1.67 -33.06 -6.75
C GLU A 39 2.02 -32.68 -8.20
N PRO A 40 3.27 -32.89 -8.63
CA PRO A 40 3.68 -32.58 -10.00
C PRO A 40 3.03 -33.53 -11.00
N SER A 41 2.74 -33.03 -12.20
CA SER A 41 2.14 -33.82 -13.28
C SER A 41 3.05 -34.93 -13.84
N TYR A 42 4.37 -34.78 -13.69
CA TYR A 42 5.38 -35.76 -14.05
C TYR A 42 6.67 -35.50 -13.26
N PHE A 43 7.55 -36.52 -13.24
CA PHE A 43 8.87 -36.50 -12.61
C PHE A 43 9.98 -36.44 -13.66
N GLU A 44 11.10 -35.82 -13.31
CA GLU A 44 12.20 -35.55 -14.23
C GLU A 44 13.46 -36.29 -13.75
N ASN A 45 13.70 -37.47 -14.32
CA ASN A 45 14.64 -38.45 -13.76
C ASN A 45 16.11 -37.96 -13.71
N ASP A 46 16.53 -37.13 -14.65
CA ASP A 46 17.95 -36.74 -14.78
C ASP A 46 18.25 -35.39 -14.09
N SER A 47 17.43 -34.38 -14.36
CA SER A 47 17.59 -32.98 -13.89
C SER A 47 16.70 -32.62 -12.71
N GLY A 48 15.77 -33.50 -12.31
CA GLY A 48 14.84 -33.24 -11.21
C GLY A 48 15.54 -33.08 -9.86
N MET A 49 14.94 -32.25 -9.01
CA MET A 49 15.41 -32.00 -7.65
C MET A 49 15.19 -33.24 -6.76
N THR A 50 16.22 -33.58 -5.98
CA THR A 50 16.14 -34.62 -4.96
C THR A 50 15.86 -34.02 -3.59
N SER A 51 15.40 -34.84 -2.65
CA SER A 51 15.24 -34.46 -1.24
C SER A 51 16.55 -33.98 -0.61
N ALA A 52 17.69 -34.59 -0.97
CA ALA A 52 19.02 -34.18 -0.52
C ALA A 52 19.42 -32.79 -1.05
N ILE A 53 19.12 -32.49 -2.32
CA ILE A 53 19.38 -31.16 -2.90
C ILE A 53 18.55 -30.10 -2.18
N PHE A 54 17.27 -30.38 -1.91
CA PHE A 54 16.41 -29.48 -1.16
C PHE A 54 16.94 -29.23 0.26
N GLN A 55 17.37 -30.29 0.95
CA GLN A 55 17.93 -30.16 2.30
C GLN A 55 19.21 -29.32 2.31
N LYS A 56 20.14 -29.58 1.38
CA LYS A 56 21.37 -28.78 1.24
C LYS A 56 21.06 -27.30 1.01
N TRP A 57 20.11 -26.99 0.11
CA TRP A 57 19.70 -25.60 -0.12
C TRP A 57 19.07 -24.96 1.12
N LEU A 58 18.30 -25.72 1.90
CA LEU A 58 17.64 -25.20 3.09
C LEU A 58 18.64 -24.81 4.18
N GLU A 59 19.73 -25.58 4.30
CA GLU A 59 20.80 -25.39 5.27
C GLU A 59 21.77 -24.28 4.82
N ASP A 60 22.29 -24.36 3.60
CA ASP A 60 23.42 -23.55 3.13
C ASP A 60 23.08 -22.58 2.00
N GLY A 61 21.96 -22.78 1.32
CA GLY A 61 21.59 -21.99 0.15
C GLY A 61 21.04 -20.60 0.50
N PHE A 62 20.78 -19.79 -0.52
CA PHE A 62 20.24 -18.44 -0.37
C PHE A 62 18.74 -18.38 -0.69
N GLY A 63 18.00 -17.51 -0.01
CA GLY A 63 16.58 -17.28 -0.26
C GLY A 63 16.33 -15.89 -0.83
N GLY A 64 15.22 -15.71 -1.55
CA GLY A 64 14.82 -14.39 -2.03
C GLY A 64 14.75 -13.37 -0.89
N GLY A 65 15.38 -12.21 -1.09
CA GLY A 65 15.51 -11.15 -0.10
C GLY A 65 16.71 -11.26 0.83
N ASP A 66 17.50 -12.33 0.75
CA ASP A 66 18.80 -12.40 1.42
C ASP A 66 19.77 -11.41 0.74
N VAL A 67 20.67 -10.83 1.53
CA VAL A 67 21.75 -9.97 1.03
C VAL A 67 23.06 -10.74 1.14
N VAL A 68 23.83 -10.74 0.05
CA VAL A 68 25.07 -11.53 -0.07
C VAL A 68 26.22 -10.68 -0.60
N LYS A 69 27.43 -11.17 -0.41
CA LYS A 69 28.68 -10.58 -0.89
C LYS A 69 29.36 -11.50 -1.89
N HIS A 70 29.95 -10.90 -2.91
CA HIS A 70 30.94 -11.52 -3.77
C HIS A 70 32.10 -10.53 -3.96
N GLY A 71 33.23 -10.79 -3.29
CA GLY A 71 34.27 -9.78 -3.12
C GLY A 71 33.72 -8.54 -2.42
N ASP A 72 33.92 -7.37 -3.03
CA ASP A 72 33.47 -6.07 -2.52
C ASP A 72 32.05 -5.67 -2.99
N ILE A 73 31.39 -6.52 -3.77
CA ILE A 73 30.06 -6.24 -4.32
C ILE A 73 28.98 -6.79 -3.40
N LEU A 74 28.00 -5.95 -3.05
CA LEU A 74 26.79 -6.37 -2.34
C LEU A 74 25.70 -6.73 -3.36
N TYR A 75 24.98 -7.83 -3.13
CA TYR A 75 23.87 -8.27 -3.96
C TYR A 75 22.60 -8.51 -3.15
N LEU A 76 21.45 -8.23 -3.76
CA LEU A 76 20.14 -8.67 -3.29
C LEU A 76 19.66 -9.88 -4.07
N VAL A 77 19.44 -10.99 -3.35
CA VAL A 77 19.01 -12.26 -3.93
C VAL A 77 17.55 -12.15 -4.39
N GLN A 78 17.31 -12.45 -5.65
CA GLN A 78 15.96 -12.65 -6.19
C GLN A 78 15.49 -14.07 -5.94
N SER A 79 16.32 -15.04 -6.32
CA SER A 79 15.96 -16.45 -6.27
C SER A 79 17.20 -17.32 -6.34
N SER A 80 17.13 -18.54 -5.84
CA SER A 80 18.19 -19.53 -5.95
C SER A 80 17.71 -20.77 -6.69
N SER A 81 18.65 -21.43 -7.34
CA SER A 81 18.57 -22.80 -7.82
C SER A 81 19.69 -23.61 -7.16
N PRO A 82 19.65 -24.95 -7.21
CA PRO A 82 20.76 -25.75 -6.71
C PRO A 82 22.08 -25.36 -7.38
N GLY A 83 23.01 -24.77 -6.60
CA GLY A 83 24.35 -24.40 -7.06
C GLY A 83 24.48 -22.99 -7.61
N ASP A 84 23.38 -22.33 -7.99
CA ASP A 84 23.38 -21.00 -8.60
C ASP A 84 22.36 -20.08 -7.94
N THR A 85 22.78 -18.87 -7.60
CA THR A 85 21.90 -17.82 -7.06
C THR A 85 21.78 -16.64 -8.01
N LYS A 86 20.53 -16.25 -8.28
CA LYS A 86 20.17 -15.12 -9.13
C LYS A 86 19.94 -13.86 -8.29
N MET A 87 20.54 -12.78 -8.73
CA MET A 87 20.47 -11.46 -8.11
C MET A 87 19.52 -10.55 -8.89
N CYS A 88 18.96 -9.54 -8.21
CA CYS A 88 18.15 -8.50 -8.85
C CYS A 88 18.68 -7.08 -8.63
N PHE A 89 19.55 -6.90 -7.63
CA PHE A 89 20.14 -5.61 -7.30
C PHE A 89 21.58 -5.81 -6.88
N LYS A 90 22.42 -4.82 -7.15
CA LYS A 90 23.78 -4.77 -6.64
C LYS A 90 24.20 -3.37 -6.21
N ILE A 91 25.17 -3.31 -5.32
CA ILE A 91 25.97 -2.11 -5.04
C ILE A 91 27.42 -2.46 -5.32
N GLU A 92 27.97 -1.85 -6.35
CA GLU A 92 29.35 -2.03 -6.80
C GLU A 92 30.05 -0.68 -6.75
N ASN A 93 31.18 -0.58 -6.02
CA ASN A 93 31.90 0.68 -5.82
C ASN A 93 31.00 1.82 -5.29
N GLY A 94 30.01 1.48 -4.45
CA GLY A 94 29.04 2.43 -3.90
C GLY A 94 27.93 2.85 -4.87
N ILE A 95 27.91 2.34 -6.10
CA ILE A 95 26.90 2.66 -7.12
C ILE A 95 25.80 1.59 -7.10
N PRO A 96 24.55 1.95 -6.75
CA PRO A 96 23.44 1.00 -6.77
C PRO A 96 22.85 0.84 -8.18
N SER A 97 22.56 -0.40 -8.58
CA SER A 97 21.90 -0.69 -9.86
C SER A 97 21.07 -1.97 -9.81
N ARG A 98 20.02 -2.04 -10.65
CA ARG A 98 19.37 -3.32 -10.97
C ARG A 98 20.37 -4.23 -11.70
N CYS A 99 20.26 -5.54 -11.48
CA CYS A 99 21.07 -6.54 -12.19
C CYS A 99 20.26 -7.81 -12.45
N SER A 100 20.85 -8.75 -13.19
CA SER A 100 20.29 -10.08 -13.43
C SER A 100 21.38 -11.14 -13.33
N ASP A 101 22.37 -10.90 -12.47
CA ASP A 101 23.57 -11.70 -12.35
C ASP A 101 23.22 -13.06 -11.73
N VAL A 102 23.91 -14.11 -12.18
CA VAL A 102 23.80 -15.46 -11.65
C VAL A 102 25.18 -15.90 -11.22
N LEU A 103 25.33 -16.21 -9.93
CA LEU A 103 26.61 -16.55 -9.33
C LEU A 103 26.53 -17.91 -8.63
N PRO A 104 27.60 -18.72 -8.68
CA PRO A 104 27.68 -19.97 -7.93
C PRO A 104 27.53 -19.74 -6.41
N ASP A 105 26.78 -20.61 -5.74
CA ASP A 105 26.49 -20.48 -4.30
C ASP A 105 27.76 -20.47 -3.44
N ASP A 106 28.80 -21.22 -3.84
CA ASP A 106 30.09 -21.33 -3.14
C ASP A 106 30.95 -20.06 -3.23
N SER A 107 30.63 -19.17 -4.17
CA SER A 107 31.29 -17.88 -4.35
C SER A 107 30.69 -16.75 -3.51
N LEU A 108 29.63 -17.05 -2.75
CA LEU A 108 28.81 -16.07 -2.04
C LEU A 108 28.92 -16.24 -0.53
N VAL A 109 28.85 -15.10 0.17
CA VAL A 109 28.80 -15.06 1.64
C VAL A 109 27.63 -14.19 2.09
N HIS A 110 26.93 -14.58 3.15
CA HIS A 110 25.90 -13.73 3.75
C HIS A 110 26.46 -12.38 4.18
N ALA A 111 25.77 -11.30 3.80
CA ALA A 111 26.11 -9.97 4.26
C ALA A 111 25.64 -9.75 5.71
N ASN A 112 26.27 -8.81 6.40
CA ASN A 112 25.86 -8.41 7.75
C ASN A 112 24.63 -7.48 7.69
N GLU A 113 24.08 -7.13 8.87
CA GLU A 113 22.90 -6.26 8.94
C GLU A 113 23.13 -4.84 8.40
N GLU A 114 24.36 -4.32 8.50
CA GLU A 114 24.69 -2.98 8.01
C GLU A 114 24.67 -2.94 6.48
N ASP A 115 25.24 -3.95 5.83
CA ASP A 115 25.21 -4.10 4.38
C ASP A 115 23.80 -4.36 3.86
N ALA A 116 23.00 -5.13 4.61
CA ALA A 116 21.59 -5.29 4.30
C ALA A 116 20.86 -3.93 4.34
N LYS A 117 21.08 -3.13 5.39
CA LYS A 117 20.53 -1.77 5.49
C LYS A 117 20.98 -0.89 4.32
N ARG A 118 22.25 -0.99 3.89
CA ARG A 118 22.76 -0.22 2.73
C ARG A 118 22.01 -0.55 1.44
N ILE A 119 21.76 -1.83 1.15
CA ILE A 119 20.95 -2.25 -0.01
C ILE A 119 19.53 -1.68 0.04
N PHE A 120 18.84 -1.83 1.18
CA PHE A 120 17.45 -1.37 1.28
C PHE A 120 17.33 0.15 1.30
N ASN A 121 18.30 0.87 1.86
CA ASN A 121 18.38 2.33 1.78
C ASN A 121 18.64 2.80 0.33
N ALA A 122 19.50 2.09 -0.41
CA ALA A 122 19.74 2.41 -1.82
C ALA A 122 18.49 2.21 -2.67
N LEU A 123 17.74 1.13 -2.46
CA LEU A 123 16.44 0.93 -3.09
C LEU A 123 15.49 2.08 -2.75
N ASP A 124 15.36 2.46 -1.48
CA ASP A 124 14.48 3.55 -1.04
C ASP A 124 14.83 4.89 -1.70
N ASN A 125 16.12 5.23 -1.75
CA ASN A 125 16.61 6.46 -2.39
C ASN A 125 16.36 6.48 -3.90
N MET A 126 16.31 5.30 -4.54
CA MET A 126 15.95 5.16 -5.95
C MET A 126 14.43 5.12 -6.18
N GLY A 127 13.61 5.22 -5.13
CA GLY A 127 12.16 5.07 -5.22
C GLY A 127 11.73 3.66 -5.57
N LEU A 128 12.52 2.66 -5.20
CA LEU A 128 12.30 1.24 -5.45
C LEU A 128 11.96 0.50 -4.16
N GLU A 129 11.26 -0.62 -4.29
CA GLU A 129 11.03 -1.55 -3.20
C GLU A 129 11.23 -2.99 -3.66
N PHE A 130 11.52 -3.87 -2.70
CA PHE A 130 11.65 -5.29 -2.94
C PHE A 130 10.37 -6.00 -2.51
N GLU A 131 9.60 -6.47 -3.48
CA GLU A 131 8.26 -6.99 -3.29
C GLU A 131 8.26 -8.43 -2.78
N ASN A 132 7.42 -8.70 -1.78
CA ASN A 132 7.07 -10.04 -1.32
C ASN A 132 5.60 -10.32 -1.70
N PRO A 133 5.27 -11.46 -2.36
CA PRO A 133 6.03 -12.71 -2.42
C PRO A 133 6.80 -12.97 -3.71
N TYR A 134 6.83 -12.03 -4.66
CA TYR A 134 7.42 -12.27 -5.97
C TYR A 134 8.94 -12.11 -6.02
N PHE A 135 9.56 -11.58 -4.95
CA PHE A 135 11.00 -11.39 -4.79
C PHE A 135 11.61 -10.64 -5.97
N CYS A 136 10.96 -9.54 -6.36
CA CYS A 136 11.36 -8.68 -7.47
C CYS A 136 11.44 -7.22 -7.01
N ILE A 137 12.10 -6.40 -7.82
CA ILE A 137 12.20 -4.96 -7.56
C ILE A 137 11.12 -4.26 -8.35
N THR A 138 10.26 -3.56 -7.64
CA THR A 138 9.18 -2.73 -8.18
C THR A 138 9.43 -1.27 -7.84
N ASP A 139 8.72 -0.38 -8.53
CA ASP A 139 8.68 1.02 -8.15
C ASP A 139 7.82 1.16 -6.88
N GLN A 140 8.25 2.02 -5.97
CA GLN A 140 7.45 2.33 -4.79
C GLN A 140 6.11 2.94 -5.20
N TYR A 141 5.05 2.47 -4.58
CA TYR A 141 3.74 3.05 -4.79
C TYR A 141 3.70 4.51 -4.30
N LYS A 142 3.39 5.42 -5.23
CA LYS A 142 3.20 6.85 -4.97
C LYS A 142 1.71 7.17 -5.05
N PRO A 143 1.04 7.48 -3.93
CA PRO A 143 -0.38 7.69 -3.96
C PRO A 143 -0.76 9.04 -4.56
N THR A 144 -1.95 9.06 -5.15
CA THR A 144 -2.58 10.19 -5.81
C THR A 144 -3.84 10.65 -5.05
N SER A 145 -4.43 11.78 -5.46
CA SER A 145 -5.56 12.38 -4.75
C SER A 145 -6.83 11.54 -4.84
N GLY A 146 -7.31 11.10 -3.69
CA GLY A 146 -8.47 10.22 -3.52
C GLY A 146 -8.09 8.77 -3.28
N ASP A 147 -6.80 8.43 -3.34
CA ASP A 147 -6.33 7.07 -3.07
C ASP A 147 -6.55 6.70 -1.60
N LEU A 148 -7.11 5.52 -1.40
CA LEU A 148 -7.24 4.85 -0.12
C LEU A 148 -5.97 4.05 0.13
N VAL A 149 -5.27 4.37 1.22
CA VAL A 149 -3.93 3.84 1.46
C VAL A 149 -3.75 3.37 2.90
N SER A 150 -2.96 2.30 3.04
CA SER A 150 -2.25 1.99 4.27
C SER A 150 -0.91 2.71 4.25
N PHE A 151 -0.41 3.12 5.40
CA PHE A 151 0.90 3.74 5.51
C PHE A 151 1.63 3.32 6.79
N VAL A 152 2.96 3.31 6.70
CA VAL A 152 3.86 3.09 7.83
C VAL A 152 4.88 4.22 7.85
N ASN A 153 5.01 4.90 8.99
CA ASN A 153 6.08 5.87 9.20
C ASN A 153 7.41 5.12 9.37
N LYS A 154 8.36 5.34 8.47
CA LYS A 154 9.67 4.66 8.44
C LYS A 154 10.52 4.96 9.67
N LYS A 155 10.32 6.12 10.33
CA LYS A 155 11.10 6.57 11.49
C LYS A 155 10.54 6.04 12.81
N THR A 156 9.22 6.06 12.96
CA THR A 156 8.56 5.69 14.23
C THR A 156 7.96 4.29 14.23
N GLY A 157 7.78 3.68 13.06
CA GLY A 157 7.05 2.43 12.90
C GLY A 157 5.53 2.58 13.03
N ASN A 158 5.01 3.79 13.24
CA ASN A 158 3.57 4.01 13.39
C ASN A 158 2.84 3.67 12.10
N GLU A 159 1.81 2.85 12.23
CA GLU A 159 0.98 2.38 11.13
C GLU A 159 -0.36 3.13 11.12
N GLY A 160 -0.92 3.33 9.94
CA GLY A 160 -2.24 3.91 9.80
C GLY A 160 -2.86 3.66 8.43
N VAL A 161 -4.09 4.15 8.29
CA VAL A 161 -4.86 4.11 7.05
C VAL A 161 -5.50 5.47 6.79
N GLY A 162 -5.78 5.82 5.54
CA GLY A 162 -6.44 7.08 5.24
C GLY A 162 -6.72 7.31 3.77
N VAL A 163 -7.19 8.52 3.46
CA VAL A 163 -7.44 8.96 2.09
C VAL A 163 -6.56 10.15 1.76
N VAL A 164 -5.78 10.04 0.69
CA VAL A 164 -4.84 11.08 0.26
C VAL A 164 -5.60 12.23 -0.38
N ARG A 165 -5.26 13.48 -0.02
CA ARG A 165 -5.80 14.68 -0.68
C ARG A 165 -4.90 15.23 -1.77
N MET A 166 -3.58 15.12 -1.57
CA MET A 166 -2.49 15.77 -2.32
C MET A 166 -2.39 17.29 -2.13
N ARG A 167 -1.25 17.69 -1.56
CA ARG A 167 -0.39 18.77 -2.05
C ARG A 167 1.06 18.41 -1.72
N TYR A 168 1.81 17.84 -2.65
CA TYR A 168 3.27 17.66 -2.52
C TYR A 168 4.03 18.97 -2.82
N THR A 169 3.45 20.13 -2.50
CA THR A 169 4.22 21.37 -2.53
C THR A 169 5.16 21.30 -1.34
N ASP A 170 6.47 21.15 -1.58
CA ASP A 170 7.57 20.94 -0.59
C ASP A 170 7.76 19.52 -0.02
N GLY A 171 7.09 18.51 -0.58
CA GLY A 171 7.21 17.11 -0.12
C GLY A 171 6.35 16.76 1.10
N LYS A 172 5.54 17.68 1.62
CA LYS A 172 4.49 17.39 2.59
C LYS A 172 3.36 16.56 1.99
N ILE A 173 2.70 15.75 2.82
CA ILE A 173 1.49 15.03 2.49
C ILE A 173 0.33 15.50 3.36
N THR A 174 -0.78 15.81 2.70
CA THR A 174 -2.08 16.11 3.31
C THR A 174 -3.10 15.04 2.94
N MET A 175 -3.94 14.71 3.91
CA MET A 175 -4.97 13.68 3.84
C MET A 175 -6.34 14.33 3.97
N PHE A 176 -7.36 13.77 3.32
CA PHE A 176 -8.74 14.13 3.64
C PHE A 176 -9.10 13.67 5.05
N CYS A 177 -8.66 12.45 5.38
CA CYS A 177 -8.72 11.86 6.72
C CYS A 177 -7.66 10.78 6.87
N TYR A 178 -7.30 10.46 8.11
CA TYR A 178 -6.52 9.27 8.43
C TYR A 178 -6.80 8.77 9.85
N VAL A 179 -6.40 7.52 10.10
CA VAL A 179 -6.48 6.85 11.39
C VAL A 179 -5.13 6.22 11.66
N LEU A 180 -4.48 6.59 12.76
CA LEU A 180 -3.33 5.85 13.28
C LEU A 180 -3.85 4.66 14.08
N LYS A 181 -3.14 3.54 14.03
CA LYS A 181 -3.51 2.31 14.72
C LYS A 181 -3.72 2.57 16.21
N GLY A 182 -4.93 2.30 16.69
CA GLY A 182 -5.33 2.49 18.10
C GLY A 182 -5.72 3.93 18.48
N MET A 183 -5.76 4.86 17.53
CA MET A 183 -6.18 6.25 17.76
C MET A 183 -7.53 6.54 17.09
N ASP A 184 -8.13 7.66 17.47
CA ASP A 184 -9.33 8.19 16.80
C ASP A 184 -9.00 8.75 15.40
N PRO A 185 -9.98 8.74 14.47
CA PRO A 185 -9.80 9.32 13.15
C PRO A 185 -9.57 10.82 13.24
N LYS A 186 -8.67 11.32 12.40
CA LYS A 186 -8.53 12.74 12.09
C LYS A 186 -9.18 13.05 10.75
N TYR A 187 -9.99 14.11 10.70
CA TYR A 187 -10.82 14.47 9.55
C TYR A 187 -11.15 15.98 9.53
N SER A 188 -10.36 16.77 8.81
CA SER A 188 -10.62 18.20 8.56
C SER A 188 -10.67 18.53 7.08
N MET A 189 -10.60 17.50 6.22
CA MET A 189 -10.31 17.62 4.79
C MET A 189 -8.90 18.14 4.48
N GLU A 190 -8.09 18.56 5.46
CA GLU A 190 -6.72 19.10 5.25
C GLU A 190 -5.72 18.57 6.29
N GLU A 191 -5.86 17.30 6.68
CA GLU A 191 -5.06 16.71 7.74
C GLU A 191 -3.59 16.57 7.33
N TYR A 192 -2.69 17.23 8.07
CA TYR A 192 -1.26 17.06 7.86
C TYR A 192 -0.78 15.73 8.45
N LEU A 193 -0.14 14.92 7.60
CA LEU A 193 0.41 13.62 8.01
C LEU A 193 1.93 13.68 8.23
N GLY A 194 2.65 14.44 7.42
CA GLY A 194 4.11 14.57 7.50
C GLY A 194 4.76 14.79 6.13
N TYR A 195 6.04 14.42 5.99
CA TYR A 195 6.75 14.41 4.71
C TYR A 195 6.59 13.06 4.01
N VAL A 196 6.32 13.06 2.70
CA VAL A 196 6.05 11.84 1.92
C VAL A 196 7.16 10.78 2.06
N ASN A 197 8.43 11.21 2.08
CA ASN A 197 9.58 10.29 2.17
C ASN A 197 9.68 9.58 3.53
N ASP A 198 9.02 10.12 4.57
CA ASP A 198 8.98 9.50 5.90
C ASP A 198 8.00 8.33 5.96
N PHE A 199 7.20 8.10 4.91
CA PHE A 199 6.17 7.07 4.89
C PHE A 199 6.39 6.09 3.74
N ARG A 200 6.06 4.82 4.00
CA ARG A 200 5.79 3.83 2.95
C ARG A 200 4.28 3.72 2.80
N PHE A 201 3.78 3.80 1.58
CA PHE A 201 2.36 3.65 1.26
C PHE A 201 2.09 2.32 0.59
N THR A 202 0.89 1.79 0.80
CA THR A 202 0.39 0.62 0.11
C THR A 202 -1.07 0.88 -0.30
N PRO A 203 -1.45 0.65 -1.56
CA PRO A 203 -2.83 0.85 -1.99
C PRO A 203 -3.72 -0.18 -1.31
N PHE A 204 -4.99 0.17 -1.06
CA PHE A 204 -5.93 -0.82 -0.57
C PHE A 204 -6.17 -1.94 -1.60
N SER A 205 -6.10 -3.19 -1.15
CA SER A 205 -6.57 -4.33 -1.93
C SER A 205 -8.08 -4.53 -1.80
N PRO A 206 -8.76 -5.17 -2.77
CA PRO A 206 -10.20 -5.45 -2.70
C PRO A 206 -10.64 -6.28 -1.48
N ALA A 207 -9.73 -7.05 -0.88
CA ALA A 207 -9.98 -7.89 0.29
C ALA A 207 -9.56 -7.21 1.62
N ASP A 208 -9.22 -5.92 1.61
CA ASP A 208 -8.52 -5.29 2.71
C ASP A 208 -9.36 -5.04 3.96
N TYR A 209 -8.89 -5.62 5.07
CA TYR A 209 -9.25 -5.23 6.43
C TYR A 209 -9.01 -3.73 6.69
N SER A 210 -8.03 -3.12 6.02
CA SER A 210 -7.67 -1.69 6.11
C SER A 210 -8.85 -0.77 5.78
N ARG A 211 -9.63 -1.12 4.76
CA ARG A 211 -10.82 -0.36 4.35
C ARG A 211 -11.90 -0.41 5.42
N LYS A 212 -12.22 -1.62 5.86
CA LYS A 212 -13.19 -1.83 6.93
C LYS A 212 -12.77 -1.14 8.23
N TYR A 213 -11.47 -1.11 8.52
CA TYR A 213 -10.92 -0.41 9.67
C TYR A 213 -11.16 1.11 9.59
N LEU A 214 -10.84 1.74 8.45
CA LEU A 214 -11.10 3.17 8.23
C LEU A 214 -12.59 3.49 8.33
N GLU A 215 -13.45 2.71 7.66
CA GLU A 215 -14.90 2.86 7.69
C GLU A 215 -15.44 2.74 9.12
N THR A 216 -14.99 1.73 9.87
CA THR A 216 -15.40 1.53 11.27
C THR A 216 -14.97 2.71 12.15
N ALA A 217 -13.74 3.21 11.97
CA ALA A 217 -13.23 4.34 12.73
C ALA A 217 -14.03 5.63 12.46
N LEU A 218 -14.31 5.94 11.20
CA LEU A 218 -15.15 7.09 10.84
C LEU A 218 -16.58 6.94 11.35
N ASN A 219 -17.17 5.74 11.25
CA ASN A 219 -18.54 5.50 11.70
C ASN A 219 -18.70 5.73 13.21
N LYS A 220 -17.69 5.38 14.02
CA LYS A 220 -17.69 5.64 15.47
C LYS A 220 -17.83 7.11 15.82
N VAL A 221 -17.33 8.01 14.98
CA VAL A 221 -17.45 9.47 15.14
C VAL A 221 -18.58 10.06 14.30
N GLY A 222 -19.49 9.22 13.79
CA GLY A 222 -20.66 9.65 13.02
C GLY A 222 -20.35 10.15 11.60
N LYS A 223 -19.20 9.77 11.04
CA LYS A 223 -18.72 10.19 9.72
C LYS A 223 -18.58 9.00 8.76
N THR A 224 -18.57 9.31 7.47
CA THR A 224 -18.25 8.38 6.38
C THR A 224 -17.43 9.09 5.30
N TRP A 225 -16.67 8.32 4.52
CA TRP A 225 -15.97 8.80 3.34
C TRP A 225 -16.80 8.56 2.08
N ASN A 226 -17.17 9.63 1.38
CA ASN A 226 -17.78 9.56 0.07
C ASN A 226 -16.71 9.61 -1.02
N HIS A 227 -16.43 8.45 -1.62
CA HIS A 227 -15.38 8.34 -2.64
C HIS A 227 -15.72 9.13 -3.91
N SER A 228 -16.97 9.08 -4.37
CA SER A 228 -17.39 9.75 -5.62
C SER A 228 -17.31 11.28 -5.52
N LEU A 229 -17.69 11.84 -4.37
CA LEU A 229 -17.68 13.28 -4.12
C LEU A 229 -16.40 13.77 -3.42
N LYS A 230 -15.47 12.85 -3.15
CA LYS A 230 -14.20 13.09 -2.44
C LYS A 230 -14.36 13.92 -1.16
N ARG A 231 -15.28 13.54 -0.28
CA ARG A 231 -15.53 14.27 0.98
C ARG A 231 -15.88 13.37 2.16
N ILE A 232 -15.59 13.87 3.36
CA ILE A 232 -16.11 13.31 4.61
C ILE A 232 -17.48 13.93 4.89
N GLU A 233 -18.47 13.08 5.15
CA GLU A 233 -19.85 13.51 5.43
C GLU A 233 -20.45 12.74 6.62
N PRO A 234 -21.53 13.22 7.25
CA PRO A 234 -22.29 12.44 8.21
C PRO A 234 -22.77 11.11 7.62
N LEU A 235 -22.93 10.08 8.46
CA LEU A 235 -23.40 8.74 8.04
C LEU A 235 -24.65 8.77 7.15
N ASN A 236 -25.61 9.64 7.51
CA ASN A 236 -26.85 9.87 6.76
C ASN A 236 -26.89 11.34 6.34
N MET A 237 -26.10 11.69 5.31
CA MET A 237 -26.00 13.07 4.84
C MET A 237 -27.32 13.57 4.25
N GLU A 238 -27.94 12.78 3.37
CA GLU A 238 -29.30 13.03 2.89
C GLU A 238 -30.30 12.73 4.03
N ARG A 239 -31.19 13.68 4.31
CA ARG A 239 -32.23 13.57 5.35
C ARG A 239 -33.24 12.48 5.03
N GLU A 240 -34.01 12.06 6.02
CA GLU A 240 -35.12 11.12 5.80
C GLU A 240 -36.29 11.80 5.10
N LYS A 241 -37.14 11.01 4.44
CA LYS A 241 -38.33 11.56 3.76
C LYS A 241 -39.23 12.27 4.77
N GLY A 242 -39.63 13.50 4.46
CA GLY A 242 -40.44 14.36 5.33
C GLY A 242 -39.62 15.25 6.27
N GLU A 243 -38.32 15.04 6.41
CA GLU A 243 -37.45 15.96 7.13
C GLU A 243 -37.07 17.17 6.27
N ASN A 244 -36.74 18.29 6.92
CA ASN A 244 -36.30 19.49 6.22
C ASN A 244 -34.78 19.51 6.00
N TYR A 245 -34.39 20.06 4.85
CA TYR A 245 -33.01 20.42 4.53
C TYR A 245 -32.95 21.86 4.00
N TRP A 246 -31.75 22.41 3.96
CA TRP A 246 -31.48 23.77 3.51
C TRP A 246 -30.61 23.75 2.25
N PHE A 247 -30.78 24.74 1.39
CA PHE A 247 -29.99 24.91 0.17
C PHE A 247 -29.89 26.40 -0.19
N ILE A 248 -28.89 26.76 -0.99
CA ILE A 248 -28.72 28.10 -1.54
C ILE A 248 -29.40 28.14 -2.92
N SER A 249 -30.38 29.02 -3.11
CA SER A 249 -31.06 29.19 -4.39
C SER A 249 -30.15 29.84 -5.44
N ASP A 250 -30.57 29.77 -6.70
CA ASP A 250 -29.98 30.53 -7.81
C ASP A 250 -29.95 32.05 -7.54
N LYS A 251 -30.91 32.57 -6.76
CA LYS A 251 -30.95 33.96 -6.28
C LYS A 251 -30.02 34.25 -5.10
N ARG A 252 -29.14 33.30 -4.74
CA ARG A 252 -28.22 33.39 -3.59
C ARG A 252 -28.93 33.61 -2.25
N THR A 253 -30.07 32.97 -2.06
CA THR A 253 -30.82 33.00 -0.79
C THR A 253 -30.86 31.62 -0.17
N VAL A 254 -30.66 31.53 1.15
CA VAL A 254 -30.85 30.28 1.88
C VAL A 254 -32.34 29.95 1.96
N MET A 255 -32.71 28.80 1.42
CA MET A 255 -34.08 28.29 1.36
C MET A 255 -34.20 26.94 2.06
N GLN A 256 -35.40 26.65 2.57
CA GLN A 256 -35.74 25.35 3.14
C GLN A 256 -36.57 24.54 2.14
N ALA A 257 -36.38 23.22 2.14
CA ALA A 257 -37.26 22.29 1.45
C ALA A 257 -37.44 21.01 2.27
N GLU A 258 -38.57 20.35 2.09
CA GLU A 258 -38.82 19.01 2.61
C GLU A 258 -38.16 17.96 1.71
N GLU A 259 -37.48 16.99 2.31
CA GLU A 259 -36.88 15.86 1.60
C GLU A 259 -37.95 14.88 1.12
N LYS A 260 -37.98 14.66 -0.20
CA LYS A 260 -38.96 13.79 -0.87
C LYS A 260 -38.30 12.62 -1.61
N LYS A 261 -36.98 12.46 -1.48
CA LYS A 261 -36.12 11.53 -2.22
C LYS A 261 -36.28 11.69 -3.74
N THR A 262 -36.30 12.94 -4.19
CA THR A 262 -36.49 13.29 -5.61
C THR A 262 -35.15 13.48 -6.32
N VAL A 263 -35.17 13.43 -7.64
CA VAL A 263 -34.00 13.78 -8.46
C VAL A 263 -33.47 15.19 -8.15
N VAL A 264 -34.36 16.13 -7.79
CA VAL A 264 -33.95 17.52 -7.47
C VAL A 264 -33.17 17.59 -6.16
N SER A 265 -33.66 16.95 -5.09
CA SER A 265 -32.93 16.92 -3.80
C SER A 265 -31.61 16.17 -3.94
N HIS A 266 -31.60 15.06 -4.69
CA HIS A 266 -30.37 14.31 -4.94
C HIS A 266 -29.34 15.13 -5.74
N LYS A 267 -29.77 15.87 -6.78
CA LYS A 267 -28.88 16.79 -7.53
C LYS A 267 -28.26 17.86 -6.64
N ARG A 268 -29.02 18.40 -5.67
CA ARG A 268 -28.51 19.35 -4.67
C ARG A 268 -27.47 18.72 -3.76
N TYR A 269 -27.68 17.48 -3.33
CA TYR A 269 -26.70 16.72 -2.54
C TYR A 269 -25.39 16.48 -3.32
N LEU A 270 -25.50 16.01 -4.56
CA LEU A 270 -24.35 15.77 -5.44
C LEU A 270 -23.56 17.05 -5.74
N SER A 271 -24.24 18.20 -5.86
CA SER A 271 -23.57 19.49 -6.08
C SER A 271 -23.00 20.13 -4.82
N GLY A 272 -23.18 19.52 -3.65
CA GLY A 272 -22.77 20.10 -2.36
C GLY A 272 -23.64 21.27 -1.90
N ASN A 273 -24.83 21.46 -2.50
CA ASN A 273 -25.80 22.48 -2.15
C ASN A 273 -26.96 21.88 -1.32
N TYR A 274 -26.62 21.04 -0.35
CA TYR A 274 -27.55 20.36 0.55
C TYR A 274 -27.00 20.41 1.96
N PHE A 275 -27.71 21.10 2.84
CA PHE A 275 -27.26 21.38 4.20
C PHE A 275 -28.29 20.87 5.21
N ARG A 276 -27.80 20.32 6.33
CA ARG A 276 -28.66 19.74 7.35
C ARG A 276 -29.19 20.78 8.32
N THR A 277 -28.54 21.95 8.38
CA THR A 277 -28.89 23.10 9.19
C THR A 277 -28.90 24.37 8.35
N LYS A 278 -29.59 25.42 8.84
CA LYS A 278 -29.63 26.71 8.17
C LYS A 278 -28.27 27.40 8.27
N GLU A 279 -27.61 27.20 9.39
CA GLU A 279 -26.32 27.78 9.77
C GLU A 279 -25.22 27.35 8.80
N GLU A 280 -25.13 26.05 8.49
CA GLU A 280 -24.21 25.52 7.46
C GLU A 280 -24.44 26.19 6.10
N ALA A 281 -25.70 26.33 5.68
CA ALA A 281 -26.03 26.97 4.40
C ALA A 281 -25.66 28.47 4.39
N MET A 282 -25.87 29.16 5.51
CA MET A 282 -25.51 30.58 5.67
C MET A 282 -23.99 30.79 5.66
N GLU A 283 -23.23 29.92 6.33
CA GLU A 283 -21.77 29.95 6.36
C GLU A 283 -21.20 29.78 4.94
N VAL A 284 -21.65 28.77 4.21
CA VAL A 284 -21.22 28.55 2.82
C VAL A 284 -21.62 29.72 1.91
N LEU A 285 -22.82 30.28 2.08
CA LEU A 285 -23.24 31.45 1.30
C LEU A 285 -22.34 32.67 1.60
N ALA A 286 -21.95 32.87 2.86
CA ALA A 286 -21.03 33.95 3.23
C ALA A 286 -19.66 33.79 2.56
N GLU A 287 -19.09 32.59 2.59
CA GLU A 287 -17.82 32.27 1.89
C GLU A 287 -17.93 32.49 0.37
N GLN A 288 -19.03 32.04 -0.25
CA GLN A 288 -19.29 32.29 -1.66
C GLN A 288 -19.40 33.79 -1.97
N ASN A 289 -19.99 34.59 -1.06
CA ASN A 289 -20.07 36.04 -1.22
C ASN A 289 -18.68 36.68 -1.17
N GLU A 290 -17.81 36.26 -0.26
CA GLU A 290 -16.43 36.73 -0.17
C GLU A 290 -15.58 36.36 -1.38
N VAL A 291 -15.76 35.16 -1.94
CA VAL A 291 -15.11 34.77 -3.20
C VAL A 291 -15.52 35.70 -4.34
N VAL A 292 -16.82 35.98 -4.49
CA VAL A 292 -17.32 36.88 -5.53
C VAL A 292 -16.79 38.31 -5.35
N ARG A 293 -16.83 38.86 -4.12
CA ARG A 293 -16.27 40.18 -3.79
C ARG A 293 -14.81 40.28 -4.19
N ARG A 294 -13.99 39.28 -3.83
CA ARG A 294 -12.56 39.22 -4.20
C ARG A 294 -12.33 39.14 -5.69
N ILE A 295 -13.16 38.39 -6.42
CA ILE A 295 -13.02 38.27 -7.89
C ILE A 295 -13.34 39.59 -8.57
N LEU A 296 -14.44 40.25 -8.17
CA LEU A 296 -14.88 41.52 -8.76
C LEU A 296 -13.94 42.69 -8.44
N ALA A 297 -13.18 42.61 -7.34
CA ALA A 297 -12.18 43.62 -6.98
C ALA A 297 -10.86 43.48 -7.75
N ARG A 298 -10.67 42.43 -8.57
CA ARG A 298 -9.44 42.26 -9.36
C ARG A 298 -9.36 43.32 -10.46
N PRO A 299 -8.16 43.85 -10.77
CA PRO A 299 -8.01 44.70 -11.94
C PRO A 299 -8.39 43.93 -13.21
N GLU A 300 -8.96 44.64 -14.18
CA GLU A 300 -9.19 44.08 -15.51
C GLU A 300 -7.84 43.65 -16.11
N LYS A 301 -7.84 42.48 -16.76
CA LYS A 301 -6.66 41.94 -17.43
C LYS A 301 -6.51 42.50 -18.83
#